data_AF-A0A954G7E3-F1
#
_entry.id   AF-A0A954G7E3-F1
#
_cell.length_a   1.000
_cell.length_b   1.000
_cell.length_c   1.000
_cell.angle_alpha   90.00
_cell.angle_beta   90.00
_cell.angle_gamma   90.00
#
_symmetry.space_group_name_H-M   'P 1'
#
loop_
_entity.id
_entity.type
_entity.pdbx_description
1 polymer ?
#
loop_
_entity_poly.entity_id
_entity_poly.type
_entity_poly.pdbx_seq_one_letter_code
_entity_poly.pdbx_strand_id
1 'polypeptide(L)'
;ELRLAKKLPPELQEQLKTKRKRFPVKLETGKWYTLLVTVRGDQLTVKIDGKTVGSFSSAGMAHPTKRLLRLSVPRNAVVDDVKIYASAPRD
;
A
#
# COMPACT_ATOMS: atom_id res chain seq x y z
N GLU A 1 -1.39 -3.53 20.67
CA GLU A 1 -1.10 -3.79 22.10
C GLU A 1 0.12 -4.70 22.31
N LEU A 2 0.18 -5.92 21.76
CA LEU A 2 1.35 -6.84 21.96
C LEU A 2 2.71 -6.29 21.48
N ARG A 3 2.74 -5.51 20.38
CA ARG A 3 3.95 -4.82 19.91
C ARG A 3 4.44 -3.73 20.87
N LEU A 4 3.52 -3.00 21.50
CA LEU A 4 3.83 -1.97 22.50
C LEU A 4 4.27 -2.61 23.83
N ALA A 5 3.69 -3.76 24.17
CA ALA A 5 4.02 -4.53 25.37
C ALA A 5 5.33 -5.34 25.26
N LYS A 6 6.07 -5.26 24.14
CA LYS A 6 7.29 -6.07 23.84
C LYS A 6 7.11 -7.59 23.93
N LYS A 7 5.88 -8.10 24.04
CA LYS A 7 5.54 -9.54 24.12
C LYS A 7 5.09 -10.07 22.77
N LEU A 8 5.87 -9.85 21.72
CA LEU A 8 5.53 -10.40 20.40
C LEU A 8 6.22 -11.75 20.22
N PRO A 9 5.48 -12.87 20.09
CA PRO A 9 6.08 -14.17 19.80
C PRO A 9 6.94 -14.09 18.53
N PRO A 10 8.08 -14.81 18.47
CA PRO A 10 8.97 -14.78 17.31
C PRO A 10 8.26 -15.21 16.01
N GLU A 11 7.35 -16.18 16.09
CA GLU A 11 6.53 -16.61 14.95
C GLU A 11 5.65 -15.47 14.40
N LEU A 12 5.02 -14.70 15.29
CA LEU A 12 4.21 -13.55 14.89
C LEU A 12 5.08 -12.42 14.30
N GLN A 13 6.30 -12.24 14.79
CA GLN A 13 7.25 -11.29 14.19
C GLN A 13 7.60 -11.68 12.75
N GLU A 14 7.88 -12.95 12.48
CA GLU A 14 8.15 -13.45 11.13
C GLU A 14 6.95 -13.28 10.20
N GLN A 15 5.75 -13.63 10.67
CA GLN A 15 4.52 -13.42 9.89
C GLN A 15 4.31 -11.95 9.54
N LEU A 16 4.56 -11.01 10.46
CA LEU A 16 4.42 -9.58 10.18
C LEU A 16 5.41 -9.05 9.15
N LYS A 17 6.62 -9.61 9.06
CA LYS A 17 7.59 -9.24 8.02
C LYS A 17 7.05 -9.52 6.62
N THR A 18 6.28 -10.60 6.46
CA THR A 18 5.66 -10.97 5.16
C THR A 18 4.57 -9.99 4.69
N LYS A 19 3.98 -9.22 5.61
CA LYS A 19 2.87 -8.29 5.32
C LYS A 19 3.34 -6.93 4.79
N ARG A 20 4.64 -6.76 4.58
CA ARG A 20 5.23 -5.51 4.09
C ARG A 20 6.27 -5.80 3.02
N LYS A 21 6.23 -5.02 1.94
CA LYS A 21 7.31 -4.94 0.95
C LYS A 21 7.70 -3.49 0.72
N ARG A 22 9.00 -3.23 0.57
CA ARG A 22 9.53 -1.89 0.26
C ARG A 22 10.11 -1.91 -1.14
N PHE A 23 9.77 -0.91 -1.94
CA PHE A 23 10.30 -0.69 -3.27
C PHE A 23 11.07 0.63 -3.25
N PRO A 24 12.40 0.63 -3.43
CA PRO A 24 13.15 1.87 -3.51
C PRO A 24 12.77 2.60 -4.81
N VAL A 25 12.27 3.84 -4.67
CA VAL A 25 11.95 4.73 -5.79
C VAL A 25 12.63 6.06 -5.52
N LYS A 26 13.39 6.56 -6.50
CA LYS A 26 13.99 7.89 -6.42
C LYS A 26 12.98 8.90 -6.96
N LEU A 27 12.60 9.87 -6.12
CA LEU A 27 11.71 10.97 -6.46
C LEU A 27 12.38 12.29 -6.04
N GLU A 28 12.22 13.30 -6.87
CA GLU A 28 12.70 14.66 -6.63
C GLU A 28 11.68 15.46 -5.80
N THR A 29 12.15 16.28 -4.86
CA THR A 29 11.32 17.18 -4.05
C THR A 29 10.76 18.31 -4.90
N GLY A 30 9.49 18.67 -4.69
CA GLY A 30 8.84 19.78 -5.40
C GLY A 30 8.34 19.44 -6.80
N LYS A 31 8.58 18.22 -7.27
CA LYS A 31 8.04 17.70 -8.53
C LYS A 31 6.73 16.98 -8.30
N TRP A 32 5.74 17.27 -9.15
CA TRP A 32 4.47 16.54 -9.20
C TRP A 32 4.64 15.21 -9.92
N TYR A 33 3.95 14.20 -9.41
CA TYR A 33 3.91 12.85 -9.98
C TYR A 33 2.48 12.36 -10.03
N THR A 34 2.13 11.59 -11.06
CA THR A 34 0.84 10.91 -11.12
C THR A 34 0.93 9.55 -10.46
N LEU A 35 0.20 9.37 -9.36
CA LEU A 35 0.10 8.09 -8.65
C LEU A 35 -1.15 7.33 -9.09
N LEU A 36 -0.96 6.09 -9.55
CA LEU A 36 -2.07 5.16 -9.77
C LEU A 36 -1.88 3.92 -8.89
N VAL A 37 -2.84 3.68 -8.00
CA VAL A 37 -2.90 2.47 -7.18
C VAL A 37 -4.06 1.61 -7.66
N THR A 38 -3.78 0.36 -7.96
CA THR A 38 -4.79 -0.63 -8.34
C THR A 38 -4.80 -1.74 -7.31
N VAL A 39 -5.98 -2.03 -6.75
CA VAL A 39 -6.20 -3.13 -5.82
C VAL A 39 -7.14 -4.12 -6.51
N ARG A 40 -6.71 -5.38 -6.63
CA ARG A 40 -7.51 -6.48 -7.21
C ARG A 40 -7.33 -7.72 -6.36
N GLY A 41 -8.40 -8.13 -5.68
CA GLY A 41 -8.34 -9.22 -4.72
C GLY A 41 -7.29 -8.94 -3.65
N ASP A 42 -6.26 -9.78 -3.58
CA ASP A 42 -5.16 -9.67 -2.63
C ASP A 42 -3.94 -8.92 -3.18
N GLN A 43 -3.95 -8.56 -4.47
CA GLN A 43 -2.84 -7.89 -5.14
C GLN A 43 -3.04 -6.36 -5.17
N LEU A 44 -2.00 -5.64 -4.77
CA LEU A 44 -1.88 -4.20 -4.91
C LEU A 44 -0.74 -3.87 -5.87
N THR A 45 -1.00 -3.06 -6.89
CA THR A 45 0.00 -2.58 -7.85
C THR A 45 0.04 -1.06 -7.84
N VAL A 46 1.25 -0.50 -7.89
CA VAL A 46 1.47 0.95 -7.90
C VAL A 46 2.20 1.35 -9.17
N LYS A 47 1.72 2.42 -9.81
CA LYS A 47 2.39 3.11 -10.89
C LYS A 47 2.65 4.57 -10.52
N ILE A 48 3.82 5.07 -10.92
CA ILE A 48 4.19 6.48 -10.84
C ILE A 48 4.50 6.93 -12.27
N ASP A 49 3.84 7.98 -12.75
CA ASP A 49 3.95 8.50 -14.12
C ASP A 49 3.78 7.38 -15.18
N GLY A 50 2.80 6.51 -14.94
CA GLY A 50 2.49 5.36 -15.81
C GLY A 50 3.43 4.16 -15.68
N LYS A 51 4.58 4.28 -15.00
CA LYS A 51 5.55 3.19 -14.80
C LYS A 51 5.23 2.39 -13.55
N THR A 52 5.13 1.07 -13.67
CA THR A 52 4.95 0.17 -12.51
C THR A 52 6.18 0.22 -11.61
N VAL A 53 6.01 0.68 -10.38
CA VAL A 53 7.08 0.79 -9.38
C VAL A 53 7.06 -0.32 -8.34
N GLY A 54 5.95 -1.06 -8.25
CA GLY A 54 5.84 -2.19 -7.35
C GLY A 54 4.51 -2.91 -7.43
N SER A 55 4.54 -4.18 -7.03
CA SER A 55 3.36 -4.99 -6.81
C SER A 55 3.55 -5.87 -5.57
N PHE A 56 2.49 -6.01 -4.77
CA PHE A 56 2.53 -6.75 -3.53
C PHE A 56 1.21 -7.48 -3.30
N SER A 57 1.32 -8.75 -2.91
CA SER A 57 0.18 -9.57 -2.48
C SER A 57 0.48 -10.13 -1.10
N SER A 58 -0.55 -10.22 -0.25
CA SER A 58 -0.43 -10.94 1.02
C SER A 58 -1.78 -11.45 1.50
N ALA A 59 -1.74 -12.59 2.20
CA ALA A 59 -2.93 -13.18 2.81
C ALA A 59 -3.64 -12.16 3.73
N GLY A 60 -4.95 -12.01 3.54
CA GLY A 60 -5.82 -11.09 4.27
C GLY A 60 -6.05 -9.73 3.58
N MET A 61 -5.39 -9.42 2.46
CA MET A 61 -5.59 -8.14 1.77
C MET A 61 -6.95 -8.00 1.08
N ALA A 62 -7.55 -9.12 0.65
CA ALA A 62 -8.82 -9.22 -0.06
C ALA A 62 -10.07 -9.23 0.85
N HIS A 63 -9.98 -8.72 2.08
CA HIS A 63 -11.09 -8.81 3.03
C HIS A 63 -12.33 -8.03 2.54
N PRO A 64 -13.54 -8.64 2.55
CA PRO A 64 -14.74 -8.07 1.91
C PRO A 64 -15.20 -6.73 2.51
N THR A 65 -14.89 -6.46 3.78
CA THR A 65 -15.31 -5.24 4.48
C THR A 65 -14.30 -4.10 4.43
N LYS A 66 -13.21 -4.23 3.67
CA LYS A 66 -12.12 -3.25 3.63
C LYS A 66 -12.57 -1.97 2.91
N ARG A 67 -12.83 -0.91 3.67
CA ARG A 67 -13.33 0.39 3.16
C ARG A 67 -12.37 1.57 3.31
N LEU A 68 -11.36 1.47 4.18
CA LEU A 68 -10.49 2.59 4.53
C LEU A 68 -9.28 2.69 3.60
N LEU A 69 -9.16 3.83 2.90
CA LEU A 69 -7.92 4.30 2.29
C LEU A 69 -7.27 5.32 3.23
N ARG A 70 -5.99 5.12 3.57
CA ARG A 70 -5.22 6.06 4.39
C ARG A 70 -3.89 6.37 3.72
N LEU A 71 -3.58 7.66 3.59
CA LEU A 71 -2.28 8.15 3.18
C LEU A 71 -1.43 8.41 4.43
N SER A 72 -0.54 7.47 4.77
CA SER A 72 0.34 7.61 5.93
C SER A 72 1.68 8.18 5.51
N VAL A 73 1.84 9.49 5.65
CA VAL A 73 3.07 10.20 5.27
C VAL A 73 3.92 10.51 6.51
N PRO A 74 5.17 10.02 6.61
CA PRO A 74 6.02 10.24 7.79
C PRO A 74 6.61 11.66 7.83
N ARG A 75 6.56 12.39 6.72
CA ARG A 75 7.00 13.78 6.56
C ARG A 75 5.90 14.55 5.81
N ASN A 76 6.25 15.65 5.17
CA ASN A 76 5.30 16.45 4.40
C ASN A 76 5.08 15.87 3.00
N ALA A 77 3.83 15.91 2.54
CA ALA A 77 3.42 15.62 1.18
C ALA A 77 2.23 16.52 0.83
N VAL A 78 2.19 16.98 -0.43
CA VAL A 78 1.00 17.63 -1.01
C VAL A 78 0.33 16.60 -1.90
N VAL A 79 -0.98 16.47 -1.76
CA VAL A 79 -1.79 15.52 -2.52
C VAL A 79 -2.98 16.30 -3.07
N ASP A 80 -3.22 16.15 -4.36
CA ASP A 80 -4.33 16.78 -5.07
C ASP A 80 -4.94 15.81 -6.08
N ASP A 81 -6.11 16.14 -6.61
CA ASP A 81 -6.84 15.39 -7.64
C ASP A 81 -7.13 13.93 -7.27
N VAL A 82 -7.43 13.67 -5.99
CA VAL A 82 -7.72 12.32 -5.51
C VAL A 82 -9.05 11.82 -6.09
N LYS A 83 -8.98 10.78 -6.90
CA LYS A 83 -10.14 10.09 -7.48
C LYS A 83 -10.11 8.62 -7.11
N ILE A 84 -11.24 8.11 -6.65
CA ILE A 84 -11.42 6.71 -6.25
C ILE A 84 -12.50 6.13 -7.15
N TYR A 85 -12.18 5.00 -7.77
CA TYR A 85 -13.06 4.29 -8.68
C TYR A 85 -13.25 2.86 -8.19
N ALA A 86 -14.46 2.33 -8.36
CA ALA A 86 -14.66 0.89 -8.30
C ALA A 86 -13.95 0.25 -9.49
N SER A 87 -13.14 -0.78 -9.25
CA SER A 87 -12.63 -1.60 -10.35
C SER A 87 -13.77 -2.46 -10.88
N ALA A 88 -14.06 -2.38 -12.18
CA ALA A 88 -15.03 -3.29 -12.79
C ALA A 88 -14.68 -4.76 -12.47
N PRO A 89 -15.67 -5.62 -12.16
CA PRO A 89 -15.43 -7.05 -12.13
C PRO A 89 -14.88 -7.48 -13.49
N ARG A 90 -13.93 -8.43 -13.49
CA ARG A 90 -13.61 -9.14 -14.72
C ARG A 90 -14.52 -10.35 -14.80
N ASP A 91 -15.08 -10.55 -15.98
CA ASP A 91 -15.77 -11.75 -16.41
C ASP A 91 -14.91 -13.01 -16.21
#